data_AF-A0A519KK92-F1
#
_entry.id   AF-A0A519KK92-F1
#
_cell.length_a   1.000
_cell.length_b   1.000
_cell.length_c   1.000
_cell.angle_alpha   90.00
_cell.angle_beta   90.00
_cell.angle_gamma   90.00
#
_symmetry.space_group_name_H-M   'P 1'
#
loop_
_entity.id
_entity.type
_entity.pdbx_description
1 polymer ?
#
loop_
_entity_poly.entity_id
_entity_poly.type
_entity_poly.pdbx_seq_one_letter_code
_entity_poly.pdbx_strand_id
1 'polypeptide(L)'
;MNTILDQLEARRAAARMGGGEARIAAQHAKGKLTARERIEVLLDEGSFEETDMFVEHRSHDFGMEKQRIPGDGVVTGRGTIGGRLIYVFSKDFTVFGGSLSGAHAAKIVKLQKMALTSGAPIIGLFDAGGARIQEGVESLAGYADIFLQNTLASGVIPQISVI
;
A
#
# COMPACT_ATOMS: atom_id res chain seq x y z
N MET A 1 6.39 -20.15 26.04
CA MET A 1 5.10 -19.42 25.97
C MET A 1 5.38 -18.17 25.14
N ASN A 2 4.95 -18.09 23.89
CA ASN A 2 5.20 -16.88 23.09
C ASN A 2 4.41 -15.72 23.69
N THR A 3 5.10 -14.65 24.05
CA THR A 3 4.47 -13.44 24.56
C THR A 3 3.60 -12.80 23.48
N ILE A 4 2.69 -11.89 23.87
CA ILE A 4 1.90 -11.12 22.91
C ILE A 4 2.81 -10.33 21.95
N LEU A 5 3.97 -9.86 22.44
CA LEU A 5 4.97 -9.16 21.64
C LEU A 5 5.59 -10.08 20.58
N ASP A 6 5.94 -11.32 20.93
CA ASP A 6 6.50 -12.28 19.98
C ASP A 6 5.49 -12.60 18.86
N GLN A 7 4.20 -12.72 19.20
CA GLN A 7 3.14 -12.95 18.23
C GLN A 7 2.94 -11.75 17.29
N LEU A 8 3.04 -10.52 17.82
CA LEU A 8 2.95 -9.31 17.02
C LEU A 8 4.13 -9.21 16.03
N GLU A 9 5.36 -9.45 16.50
CA GLU A 9 6.53 -9.43 15.62
C GLU A 9 6.48 -10.51 14.54
N ALA A 10 6.01 -11.72 14.88
CA ALA A 10 5.77 -12.76 13.88
C ALA A 10 4.75 -12.33 12.81
N ARG A 11 3.66 -11.66 13.20
CA ARG A 11 2.66 -11.13 12.25
C ARG A 11 3.24 -10.00 11.39
N ARG A 12 4.05 -9.11 11.97
CA ARG A 12 4.75 -8.05 11.22
C ARG A 12 5.70 -8.63 10.20
N ALA A 13 6.50 -9.63 10.59
CA ALA A 13 7.40 -10.33 9.69
C ALA A 13 6.64 -10.97 8.53
N ALA A 14 5.53 -11.69 8.81
CA ALA A 14 4.69 -12.28 7.78
C ALA A 14 4.08 -11.23 6.83
N ALA A 15 3.56 -10.11 7.35
CA ALA A 15 3.01 -9.03 6.53
C ALA A 15 4.07 -8.36 5.64
N ARG A 16 5.32 -8.27 6.11
CA ARG A 16 6.43 -7.71 5.34
C ARG A 16 6.84 -8.57 4.15
N MET A 17 6.55 -9.88 4.19
CA MET A 17 6.83 -10.78 3.07
C MET A 17 5.90 -10.61 1.87
N GLY A 18 4.79 -9.89 2.01
CA GLY A 18 3.85 -9.63 0.90
C GLY A 18 3.41 -10.91 0.20
N GLY A 19 3.70 -11.02 -1.10
CA GLY A 19 3.40 -12.20 -1.92
C GLY A 19 4.29 -13.42 -1.70
N GLY A 20 5.25 -13.35 -0.78
CA GLY A 20 6.20 -14.41 -0.45
C GLY A 20 7.50 -14.38 -1.25
N GLU A 21 8.50 -15.12 -0.77
CA GLU A 21 9.89 -15.12 -1.28
C GLU A 21 9.98 -15.37 -2.78
N ALA A 22 9.22 -16.33 -3.31
CA ALA A 22 9.24 -16.66 -4.73
C ALA A 22 8.80 -15.48 -5.61
N ARG A 23 7.81 -14.71 -5.16
CA ARG A 23 7.33 -13.53 -5.91
C ARG A 23 8.25 -12.33 -5.74
N ILE A 24 8.86 -12.17 -4.57
CA ILE A 24 9.91 -11.17 -4.34
C ILE A 24 11.11 -11.45 -5.27
N ALA A 25 11.60 -12.69 -5.30
CA ALA A 25 12.70 -13.08 -6.18
C ALA A 25 12.35 -12.86 -7.67
N ALA A 26 11.12 -13.18 -8.08
CA ALA A 26 10.66 -12.91 -9.45
C ALA A 26 10.57 -11.40 -9.78
N GLN A 27 10.28 -10.57 -8.77
CA GLN A 27 10.28 -9.11 -8.91
C GLN A 27 11.71 -8.57 -9.06
N HIS A 28 12.63 -9.02 -8.21
CA HIS A 28 14.05 -8.65 -8.28
C HIS A 28 14.71 -9.13 -9.58
N ALA A 29 14.36 -10.33 -10.08
CA ALA A 29 14.85 -10.85 -11.35
C ALA A 29 14.45 -9.98 -12.56
N LYS A 30 13.42 -9.14 -12.43
CA LYS A 30 13.02 -8.13 -13.43
C LYS A 30 13.74 -6.80 -13.27
N GLY A 31 14.70 -6.70 -12.35
CA GLY A 31 15.38 -5.45 -12.01
C GLY A 31 14.51 -4.46 -11.23
N LYS A 32 13.42 -4.93 -10.61
CA LYS A 32 12.49 -4.09 -9.86
C LYS A 32 12.65 -4.31 -8.35
N LEU A 33 12.59 -3.22 -7.60
CA LEU A 33 12.42 -3.26 -6.15
C LEU A 33 10.99 -3.70 -5.76
N THR A 34 10.83 -4.23 -4.56
CA THR A 34 9.55 -4.45 -3.88
C THR A 34 8.94 -3.13 -3.40
N ALA A 35 7.68 -3.15 -2.96
CA ALA A 35 7.01 -1.96 -2.45
C ALA A 35 7.72 -1.32 -1.24
N ARG A 36 8.26 -2.13 -0.33
CA ARG A 36 8.93 -1.65 0.89
C ARG A 36 10.32 -1.12 0.61
N GLU A 37 11.09 -1.82 -0.23
CA GLU A 37 12.42 -1.35 -0.65
C GLU A 37 12.34 0.01 -1.36
N ARG A 38 11.29 0.28 -2.16
CA ARG A 38 11.11 1.60 -2.78
C ARG A 38 10.87 2.71 -1.75
N ILE A 39 10.12 2.41 -0.69
CA ILE A 39 9.86 3.36 0.39
C ILE A 39 11.16 3.64 1.15
N GLU A 40 11.95 2.60 1.43
CA GLU A 40 13.26 2.71 2.10
C GLU A 40 14.26 3.54 1.28
N VAL A 41 14.25 3.44 -0.05
CA VAL A 41 15.09 4.27 -0.92
C VAL A 41 14.60 5.72 -0.98
N LEU A 42 13.29 5.94 -0.93
CA LEU A 42 12.67 7.25 -1.11
C LEU A 42 12.77 8.14 0.13
N LEU A 43 12.56 7.55 1.31
CA LEU A 43 12.44 8.29 2.57
C LEU A 43 13.77 8.34 3.32
N ASP A 44 13.90 9.31 4.22
CA ASP A 44 15.02 9.39 5.15
C ASP A 44 15.06 8.12 6.02
N GLU A 45 16.26 7.63 6.30
CA GLU A 45 16.47 6.38 7.04
C GLU A 45 15.74 6.36 8.38
N GLY A 46 15.01 5.28 8.66
CA GLY A 46 14.26 5.10 9.91
C GLY A 46 13.03 6.00 10.07
N SER A 47 12.68 6.83 9.10
CA SER A 47 11.55 7.77 9.20
C SER A 47 10.18 7.16 8.90
N PHE A 48 10.14 5.97 8.26
CA PHE A 48 8.89 5.39 7.78
C PHE A 48 8.02 4.83 8.92
N GLU A 49 6.84 5.39 9.08
CA GLU A 49 5.78 4.89 9.95
C GLU A 49 4.62 4.34 9.10
N GLU A 50 4.50 3.02 9.08
CA GLU A 50 3.45 2.33 8.32
C GLU A 50 2.09 2.41 9.02
N THR A 51 1.05 2.66 8.23
CA THR A 51 -0.36 2.63 8.64
C THR A 51 -1.06 1.44 7.99
N ASP A 52 -1.96 0.79 8.74
CA ASP A 52 -2.85 -0.26 8.24
C ASP A 52 -2.12 -1.49 7.64
N MET A 53 -0.97 -1.86 8.21
CA MET A 53 -0.17 -3.04 7.82
C MET A 53 -0.97 -4.34 7.79
N PHE A 54 -1.92 -4.51 8.72
CA PHE A 54 -2.67 -5.77 8.89
C PHE A 54 -4.04 -5.80 8.21
N VAL A 55 -4.39 -4.77 7.42
CA VAL A 55 -5.67 -4.75 6.71
C VAL A 55 -5.67 -5.82 5.61
N GLU A 56 -6.78 -6.54 5.49
CA GLU A 56 -7.03 -7.56 4.47
C GLU A 56 -8.33 -7.22 3.74
N HIS A 57 -8.48 -7.70 2.49
CA HIS A 57 -9.77 -7.62 1.80
C HIS A 57 -10.85 -8.45 2.51
N ARG A 58 -12.11 -8.11 2.24
CA ARG A 58 -13.28 -8.78 2.84
C ARG A 58 -14.08 -9.63 1.85
N SER A 59 -13.63 -9.69 0.60
CA SER A 59 -14.29 -10.49 -0.44
C SER A 59 -14.25 -12.00 -0.14
N HIS A 60 -15.36 -12.65 -0.48
CA HIS A 60 -15.56 -14.10 -0.48
C HIS A 60 -15.82 -14.63 -1.90
N ASP A 61 -15.77 -13.75 -2.90
CA ASP A 61 -16.04 -14.12 -4.29
C ASP A 61 -14.81 -14.80 -4.90
N PHE A 62 -15.03 -15.68 -5.87
CA PHE A 62 -13.96 -16.35 -6.63
C PHE A 62 -12.88 -17.04 -5.79
N GLY A 63 -13.20 -17.48 -4.56
CA GLY A 63 -12.26 -18.18 -3.68
C GLY A 63 -11.30 -17.26 -2.91
N MET A 64 -11.54 -15.95 -2.92
CA MET A 64 -10.71 -14.94 -2.24
C MET A 64 -10.59 -15.21 -0.73
N GLU A 65 -11.56 -15.88 -0.10
CA GLU A 65 -11.52 -16.22 1.33
C GLU A 65 -10.32 -17.11 1.71
N LYS A 66 -9.75 -17.83 0.74
CA LYS A 66 -8.61 -18.74 0.95
C LYS A 66 -7.26 -18.03 0.93
N GLN A 67 -7.21 -16.80 0.42
CA GLN A 67 -5.97 -16.05 0.27
C GLN A 67 -6.17 -14.64 0.79
N ARG A 68 -5.86 -14.43 2.07
CA ARG A 68 -5.83 -13.09 2.67
C ARG A 68 -4.39 -12.73 2.97
N ILE A 69 -3.93 -11.65 2.34
CA ILE A 69 -2.56 -11.17 2.50
C ILE A 69 -2.62 -9.82 3.22
N PRO A 70 -2.02 -9.70 4.42
CA PRO A 70 -1.95 -8.44 5.14
C PRO A 70 -1.38 -7.30 4.29
N GLY A 71 -1.99 -6.14 4.42
CA GLY A 71 -1.69 -4.94 3.64
C GLY A 71 -2.50 -4.82 2.35
N ASP A 72 -3.10 -5.91 1.88
CA ASP A 72 -3.97 -5.98 0.70
C ASP A 72 -3.35 -5.44 -0.60
N GLY A 73 -2.03 -5.59 -0.72
CA GLY A 73 -1.26 -5.21 -1.91
C GLY A 73 -0.91 -3.73 -2.01
N VAL A 74 -1.00 -2.98 -0.91
CA VAL A 74 -0.45 -1.63 -0.81
C VAL A 74 0.16 -1.38 0.57
N VAL A 75 1.38 -0.86 0.57
CA VAL A 75 2.03 -0.33 1.77
C VAL A 75 1.72 1.16 1.85
N THR A 76 1.18 1.63 2.97
CA THR A 76 0.78 3.04 3.15
C THR A 76 1.37 3.57 4.44
N GLY A 77 1.83 4.81 4.45
CA GLY A 77 2.36 5.42 5.66
C GLY A 77 2.88 6.83 5.45
N ARG A 78 3.61 7.31 6.44
CA ARG A 78 4.27 8.62 6.41
C ARG A 78 5.75 8.45 6.74
N GLY A 79 6.55 9.43 6.36
CA GLY A 79 7.93 9.57 6.82
C GLY A 79 8.46 10.92 6.44
N THR A 80 9.77 11.03 6.23
CA THR A 80 10.39 12.31 5.87
C THR A 80 11.25 12.22 4.61
N ILE A 81 11.37 13.33 3.89
CA ILE A 81 12.38 13.55 2.83
C ILE A 81 13.07 14.86 3.15
N GLY A 82 14.36 14.82 3.48
CA GLY A 82 15.10 15.99 3.96
C GLY A 82 14.46 16.59 5.21
N GLY A 83 13.95 15.74 6.11
CA GLY A 83 13.27 16.13 7.36
C GLY A 83 11.85 16.69 7.18
N ARG A 84 11.33 16.77 5.95
CA ARG A 84 9.97 17.27 5.67
C ARG A 84 8.99 16.11 5.65
N LEU A 85 7.86 16.24 6.34
CA LEU A 85 6.79 15.23 6.37
C LEU A 85 6.26 14.94 4.96
N ILE A 86 6.20 13.66 4.59
CA ILE A 86 5.64 13.15 3.33
C ILE A 86 4.75 11.95 3.63
N TYR A 87 3.61 11.86 2.93
CA TYR A 87 2.79 10.66 2.89
C TYR A 87 3.15 9.83 1.67
N VAL A 88 3.22 8.52 1.81
CA VAL A 88 3.57 7.62 0.71
C VAL A 88 2.68 6.38 0.71
N PHE A 89 2.24 6.00 -0.48
CA PHE A 89 1.75 4.64 -0.73
C PHE A 89 2.59 3.98 -1.81
N SER A 90 2.88 2.69 -1.62
CA SER A 90 3.54 1.86 -2.63
C SER A 90 2.75 0.60 -2.87
N LYS A 91 2.31 0.41 -4.11
CA LYS A 91 1.62 -0.81 -4.53
C LYS A 91 2.60 -1.97 -4.61
N ASP A 92 2.18 -3.13 -4.14
CA ASP A 92 2.97 -4.35 -4.09
C ASP A 92 2.50 -5.34 -5.17
N PHE A 93 3.27 -5.40 -6.26
CA PHE A 93 2.98 -6.31 -7.38
C PHE A 93 3.01 -7.79 -6.97
N THR A 94 3.72 -8.15 -5.89
CA THR A 94 3.78 -9.54 -5.42
C THR A 94 2.44 -10.01 -4.82
N VAL A 95 1.57 -9.07 -4.44
CA VAL A 95 0.25 -9.36 -3.85
C VAL A 95 -0.83 -9.11 -4.88
N PHE A 96 -1.42 -10.18 -5.41
CA PHE A 96 -2.47 -10.14 -6.45
C PHE A 96 -2.11 -9.26 -7.66
N GLY A 97 -0.84 -9.18 -8.05
CA GLY A 97 -0.38 -8.32 -9.15
C GLY A 97 -0.53 -6.82 -8.85
N GLY A 98 -0.55 -6.43 -7.58
CA GLY A 98 -0.81 -5.05 -7.13
C GLY A 98 -2.24 -4.57 -7.41
N SER A 99 -3.15 -5.48 -7.75
CA SER A 99 -4.51 -5.13 -8.14
C SER A 99 -5.27 -4.45 -7.00
N LEU A 100 -6.05 -3.43 -7.38
CA LEU A 100 -6.79 -2.60 -6.45
C LEU A 100 -8.11 -3.24 -6.04
N SER A 101 -8.29 -3.43 -4.75
CA SER A 101 -9.50 -3.88 -4.05
C SER A 101 -10.15 -2.74 -3.26
N GLY A 102 -11.32 -3.00 -2.68
CA GLY A 102 -11.98 -2.06 -1.78
C GLY A 102 -11.11 -1.69 -0.57
N ALA A 103 -10.51 -2.69 0.10
CA ALA A 103 -9.67 -2.44 1.27
C ALA A 103 -8.34 -1.75 0.91
N HIS A 104 -7.69 -2.13 -0.19
CA HIS A 104 -6.54 -1.41 -0.76
C HIS A 104 -6.88 0.06 -1.05
N ALA A 105 -8.03 0.32 -1.70
CA ALA A 105 -8.45 1.68 -1.99
C ALA A 105 -8.73 2.48 -0.72
N ALA A 106 -9.42 1.88 0.27
CA ALA A 106 -9.70 2.52 1.54
C ALA A 106 -8.42 2.96 2.28
N LYS A 107 -7.34 2.17 2.22
CA LYS A 107 -6.02 2.55 2.75
C LYS A 107 -5.47 3.80 2.05
N ILE A 108 -5.49 3.84 0.72
CA ILE A 108 -5.01 4.99 -0.06
C ILE A 108 -5.85 6.23 0.22
N VAL A 109 -7.18 6.11 0.23
CA VAL A 109 -8.10 7.21 0.50
C VAL A 109 -7.90 7.78 1.90
N LYS A 110 -7.72 6.92 2.91
CA LYS A 110 -7.38 7.35 4.27
C LYS A 110 -6.07 8.13 4.28
N LEU A 111 -5.06 7.66 3.56
CA LEU A 111 -3.76 8.32 3.46
C LEU A 111 -3.86 9.68 2.76
N GLN A 112 -4.60 9.78 1.65
CA GLN A 112 -4.85 11.04 0.94
C GLN A 112 -5.54 12.06 1.84
N LYS A 113 -6.53 11.64 2.62
CA LYS A 113 -7.20 12.51 3.61
C LYS A 113 -6.22 12.99 4.68
N MET A 114 -5.39 12.10 5.23
CA MET A 114 -4.37 12.48 6.22
C MET A 114 -3.35 13.47 5.65
N ALA A 115 -2.88 13.25 4.42
CA ALA A 115 -1.98 14.17 3.73
C ALA A 115 -2.62 15.56 3.54
N LEU A 116 -3.88 15.60 3.08
CA LEU A 116 -4.63 16.83 2.88
C LEU A 116 -4.87 17.57 4.21
N THR A 117 -5.29 16.86 5.26
CA THR A 117 -5.51 17.44 6.60
C THR A 117 -4.23 18.02 7.20
N SER A 118 -3.09 17.37 6.97
CA SER A 118 -1.79 17.84 7.49
C SER A 118 -1.08 18.85 6.59
N GLY A 119 -1.60 19.11 5.39
CA GLY A 119 -0.96 20.01 4.42
C GLY A 119 0.38 19.48 3.90
N ALA A 120 0.58 18.16 3.91
CA ALA A 120 1.84 17.54 3.51
C ALA A 120 1.73 16.88 2.11
N PRO A 121 2.82 16.84 1.32
CA PRO A 121 2.85 16.14 0.05
C PRO A 121 2.50 14.66 0.16
N ILE A 122 1.96 14.10 -0.93
CA ILE A 122 1.74 12.66 -1.08
C ILE A 122 2.42 12.13 -2.34
N ILE A 123 3.12 10.99 -2.18
CA ILE A 123 3.80 10.28 -3.26
C ILE A 123 3.16 8.89 -3.44
N GLY A 124 2.71 8.59 -4.66
CA GLY A 124 2.22 7.28 -5.05
C GLY A 124 3.25 6.52 -5.89
N LEU A 125 3.68 5.36 -5.40
CA LEU A 125 4.57 4.44 -6.11
C LEU A 125 3.72 3.30 -6.70
N PHE A 126 3.53 3.32 -8.02
CA PHE A 126 2.62 2.44 -8.71
C PHE A 126 3.35 1.22 -9.27
N ASP A 127 2.81 0.04 -8.99
CA ASP A 127 3.18 -1.21 -9.65
C ASP A 127 2.02 -2.17 -9.50
N ALA A 128 1.11 -2.12 -10.49
CA ALA A 128 -0.18 -2.79 -10.41
C ALA A 128 -0.73 -3.14 -11.79
N GLY A 129 -1.44 -4.27 -11.88
CA GLY A 129 -2.13 -4.71 -13.10
C GLY A 129 -3.51 -4.10 -13.33
N GLY A 130 -4.02 -3.27 -12.42
CA GLY A 130 -5.33 -2.61 -12.54
C GLY A 130 -6.32 -2.97 -11.43
N ALA A 131 -7.61 -3.05 -11.78
CA ALA A 131 -8.68 -3.45 -10.88
C ALA A 131 -8.57 -4.93 -10.48
N ARG A 132 -8.94 -5.25 -9.24
CA ARG A 132 -9.11 -6.63 -8.80
C ARG A 132 -10.45 -7.15 -9.29
N ILE A 133 -10.42 -7.90 -10.39
CA ILE A 133 -11.61 -8.43 -11.07
C ILE A 133 -12.50 -9.23 -10.11
N GLN A 134 -11.90 -9.95 -9.16
CA GLN A 134 -12.59 -10.76 -8.17
C GLN A 134 -13.49 -9.96 -7.22
N GLU A 135 -13.26 -8.65 -7.07
CA GLU A 135 -14.11 -7.75 -6.25
C GLU A 135 -15.06 -6.90 -7.11
N GLY A 136 -14.98 -7.02 -8.44
CA GLY A 136 -15.91 -6.38 -9.37
C GLY A 136 -16.12 -4.89 -9.12
N VAL A 137 -17.37 -4.52 -8.84
CA VAL A 137 -17.80 -3.12 -8.67
C VAL A 137 -17.14 -2.45 -7.45
N GLU A 138 -16.78 -3.20 -6.41
CA GLU A 138 -16.11 -2.64 -5.23
C GLU A 138 -14.73 -2.07 -5.59
N SER A 139 -13.99 -2.75 -6.47
CA SER A 139 -12.72 -2.25 -7.00
C SER A 139 -12.91 -0.95 -7.80
N LEU A 140 -13.96 -0.87 -8.63
CA LEU A 140 -14.26 0.32 -9.43
C LEU A 140 -14.68 1.51 -8.56
N ALA A 141 -15.49 1.27 -7.53
CA ALA A 141 -15.83 2.29 -6.53
C ALA A 141 -14.56 2.82 -5.83
N GLY A 142 -13.64 1.92 -5.47
CA GLY A 142 -12.36 2.29 -4.89
C GLY A 142 -11.50 3.21 -5.79
N TYR A 143 -11.49 2.97 -7.11
CA TYR A 143 -10.87 3.90 -8.06
C TYR A 143 -11.53 5.28 -8.06
N ALA A 144 -12.87 5.32 -8.10
CA ALA A 144 -13.61 6.58 -8.09
C ALA A 144 -13.31 7.40 -6.82
N ASP A 145 -13.25 6.75 -5.66
CA ASP A 145 -12.92 7.42 -4.39
C ASP A 145 -11.51 8.01 -4.38
N ILE A 146 -10.51 7.26 -4.89
CA ILE A 146 -9.13 7.77 -5.01
C ILE A 146 -9.10 8.99 -5.94
N PHE A 147 -9.72 8.91 -7.12
CA PHE A 147 -9.75 10.02 -8.07
C PHE A 147 -10.46 11.26 -7.53
N LEU A 148 -11.52 11.06 -6.76
CA LEU A 148 -12.18 12.16 -6.04
C LEU A 148 -11.20 12.83 -5.08
N GLN A 149 -10.45 12.06 -4.26
CA GLN A 149 -9.44 12.64 -3.37
C GLN A 149 -8.31 13.35 -4.13
N ASN A 150 -7.86 12.80 -5.27
CA ASN A 150 -6.86 13.47 -6.11
C ASN A 150 -7.36 14.86 -6.57
N THR A 151 -8.63 14.95 -6.96
CA THR A 151 -9.25 16.18 -7.41
C THR A 151 -9.41 17.18 -6.27
N LEU A 152 -9.87 16.72 -5.10
CA LEU A 152 -10.03 17.56 -3.91
C LEU A 152 -8.70 18.10 -3.38
N ALA A 153 -7.61 17.34 -3.52
CA ALA A 153 -6.26 17.75 -3.12
C ALA A 153 -5.53 18.56 -4.20
N SER A 154 -6.09 18.70 -5.41
CA SER A 154 -5.45 19.35 -6.55
C SER A 154 -5.21 20.83 -6.27
N GLY A 155 -3.95 21.27 -6.39
CA GLY A 155 -3.55 22.64 -6.06
C GLY A 155 -3.44 22.95 -4.56
N VAL A 156 -3.73 21.98 -3.68
CA VAL A 156 -3.65 22.16 -2.21
C VAL A 156 -2.38 21.54 -1.65
N ILE A 157 -2.10 20.28 -1.97
CA ILE A 157 -0.85 19.59 -1.61
C ILE A 157 -0.16 19.07 -2.88
N PRO A 158 1.19 19.00 -2.92
CA PRO A 158 1.87 18.35 -4.03
C PRO A 158 1.53 16.85 -4.07
N GLN A 159 1.12 16.38 -5.25
CA GLN A 159 0.80 14.98 -5.52
C GLN A 159 1.72 14.47 -6.61
N ILE A 160 2.54 13.46 -6.32
CA ILE A 160 3.54 12.90 -7.25
C ILE A 160 3.27 11.42 -7.48
N SER A 161 3.31 10.99 -8.74
CA SER A 161 3.15 9.59 -9.13
C SER A 161 4.43 9.08 -9.78
N VAL A 162 4.94 7.94 -9.30
CA VAL A 162 6.03 7.19 -9.92
C VAL A 162 5.46 5.88 -10.44
N ILE A 163 5.71 5.57 -11.72
CA ILE A 163 5.16 4.39 -12.42
C ILE A 163 6.28 3.39 -12.74
#